data_AF-A0A449AIX4-F1
#
_entry.id   AF-A0A449AIX4-F1
#
_cell.length_a   1.000
_cell.length_b   1.000
_cell.length_c   1.000
_cell.angle_alpha   90.00
_cell.angle_beta   90.00
_cell.angle_gamma   90.00
#
_symmetry.space_group_name_H-M   'P 1'
#
loop_
_entity.id
_entity.type
_entity.pdbx_description
1 polymer ?
#
loop_
_entity_poly.entity_id
_entity_poly.type
_entity_poly.pdbx_seq_one_letter_code
_entity_poly.pdbx_strand_id
1 'polypeptide(L)'
;MEINQKNAMSLWEKTYGKEIIAQDFAGREIRKGSYNDRNSKYGWNIDHILPKSRNGKDSEHNLIITHIITNDEKGNKFPTFNANGTVFNIIKVQNHYEIKEKIDYDNFFDPKIGINFFESRKNERYFYGIIKIRIRNVKEFAIYDFIKKIFQNNETTIEKYYYEYEITIKTENLPTKNDIQKYLDNCVLVNTYLKYFRNKNIIYSYCIYFYGYYFNNLIDFEISLKENDIKDMLYLNDSITINDLVLINTSAEKELKTHAFGPTYNYNYIYTKLEEELSELNFNK
;
A
#
# COMPACT_ATOMS: atom_id res chain seq x y z
N MET A 1 -27.89 -36.84 11.33
CA MET A 1 -27.37 -37.13 12.68
C MET A 1 -28.20 -36.32 13.66
N GLU A 2 -28.79 -36.95 14.66
CA GLU A 2 -29.48 -36.20 15.72
C GLU A 2 -28.46 -35.39 16.52
N ILE A 3 -28.73 -34.10 16.76
CA ILE A 3 -27.83 -33.23 17.52
C ILE A 3 -28.09 -33.46 19.01
N ASN A 4 -27.27 -34.31 19.63
CA ASN A 4 -27.28 -34.59 21.06
C ASN A 4 -25.85 -34.74 21.58
N GLN A 5 -25.67 -34.78 22.91
CA GLN A 5 -24.34 -34.83 23.53
C GLN A 5 -23.50 -36.02 23.06
N LYS A 6 -24.10 -37.22 22.95
CA LYS A 6 -23.41 -38.43 22.50
C LYS A 6 -22.84 -38.26 21.09
N ASN A 7 -23.67 -37.77 20.16
CA ASN A 7 -23.27 -37.55 18.77
C ASN A 7 -22.29 -36.39 18.63
N ALA A 8 -22.39 -35.37 19.48
CA ALA A 8 -21.41 -34.28 19.52
C ALA A 8 -20.03 -34.74 20.01
N MET A 9 -19.98 -35.61 21.01
CA MET A 9 -18.72 -36.22 21.44
C MET A 9 -18.12 -37.12 20.35
N SER A 10 -18.96 -37.88 19.63
CA SER A 10 -18.51 -38.67 18.49
C SER A 10 -17.95 -37.80 17.36
N LEU A 11 -18.61 -36.67 17.06
CA LEU A 11 -18.10 -35.71 16.07
C LEU A 11 -16.78 -35.10 16.53
N TRP A 12 -16.64 -34.75 17.82
CA TRP A 12 -15.37 -34.26 18.37
C TRP A 12 -14.25 -35.27 18.18
N GLU A 13 -14.50 -36.53 18.51
CA GLU A 13 -13.49 -37.60 18.36
C GLU A 13 -13.10 -37.85 16.91
N LYS A 14 -14.03 -37.65 15.96
CA LYS A 14 -13.70 -37.69 14.53
C LYS A 14 -12.89 -36.49 14.06
N THR A 15 -13.21 -35.28 14.54
CA THR A 15 -12.57 -34.03 14.08
C THR A 15 -11.21 -33.79 14.75
N TYR A 16 -11.10 -34.03 16.06
CA TYR A 16 -9.93 -33.69 16.88
C TYR A 16 -9.30 -34.90 17.60
N GLY A 17 -9.85 -36.11 17.44
CA GLY A 17 -9.29 -37.31 18.07
C GLY A 17 -9.40 -37.27 19.60
N LYS A 18 -8.25 -37.48 20.27
CA LYS A 18 -8.15 -37.52 21.74
C LYS A 18 -7.87 -36.15 22.36
N GLU A 19 -7.79 -35.09 21.57
CA GLU A 19 -7.49 -33.75 22.06
C GLU A 19 -8.59 -33.24 23.00
N ILE A 20 -8.16 -32.60 24.09
CA ILE A 20 -9.05 -32.00 25.10
C ILE A 20 -9.26 -30.51 24.81
N ILE A 21 -8.29 -29.88 24.14
CA ILE A 21 -8.29 -28.47 23.75
C ILE A 21 -8.16 -28.40 22.23
N ALA A 22 -8.99 -27.59 21.60
CA ALA A 22 -8.92 -27.32 20.16
C ALA A 22 -9.22 -25.84 19.90
N GLN A 23 -9.11 -25.42 18.64
CA GLN A 23 -9.57 -24.12 18.19
C GLN A 23 -10.67 -24.29 17.16
N ASP A 24 -11.65 -23.39 17.19
CA ASP A 24 -12.64 -23.31 16.12
C ASP A 24 -12.08 -22.55 14.90
N PHE A 25 -12.86 -22.49 13.81
CA PHE A 25 -12.45 -21.84 12.58
C PHE A 25 -12.23 -20.32 12.70
N ALA A 26 -12.69 -19.69 13.79
CA ALA A 26 -12.49 -18.27 14.08
C ALA A 26 -11.33 -18.03 15.05
N GLY A 27 -10.59 -19.08 15.42
CA GLY A 27 -9.41 -19.01 16.29
C GLY A 27 -9.71 -19.00 17.79
N ARG A 28 -10.95 -19.27 18.21
CA ARG A 28 -11.31 -19.33 19.64
C ARG A 28 -11.02 -20.71 20.21
N GLU A 29 -10.42 -20.74 21.40
CA GLU A 29 -10.17 -21.99 22.13
C GLU A 29 -11.51 -22.62 22.57
N ILE A 30 -11.67 -23.91 22.31
CA ILE A 30 -12.79 -24.74 22.75
C ILE A 30 -12.25 -25.95 23.51
N ARG A 31 -12.99 -26.39 24.55
CA ARG A 31 -12.58 -27.52 25.38
C ARG A 31 -13.60 -28.63 25.33
N LYS A 32 -13.16 -29.88 25.11
CA LYS A 32 -14.04 -31.06 24.95
C LYS A 32 -15.12 -31.15 26.04
N GLY A 33 -14.74 -30.88 27.30
CA GLY A 33 -15.63 -30.93 28.46
C GLY A 33 -16.66 -29.80 28.59
N SER A 34 -16.59 -28.75 27.78
CA SER A 34 -17.48 -27.57 27.85
C SER A 34 -18.58 -27.59 26.78
N TYR A 35 -19.03 -28.77 26.36
CA TYR A 35 -20.10 -28.89 25.37
C TYR A 35 -21.42 -28.28 25.87
N ASN A 36 -21.99 -27.36 25.08
CA ASN A 36 -23.20 -26.59 25.38
C ASN A 36 -23.18 -25.78 26.68
N ASP A 37 -22.01 -25.60 27.30
CA ASP A 37 -21.88 -24.75 28.48
C ASP A 37 -21.70 -23.28 28.05
N ARG A 38 -22.82 -22.54 28.00
CA ARG A 38 -22.84 -21.10 27.68
C ARG A 38 -22.13 -20.23 28.72
N ASN A 39 -21.90 -20.74 29.93
CA ASN A 39 -21.20 -20.01 31.00
C ASN A 39 -19.67 -20.24 30.95
N SER A 40 -19.21 -21.22 30.18
CA SER A 40 -17.79 -21.48 29.99
C SER A 40 -17.18 -20.53 28.96
N LYS A 41 -16.01 -19.98 29.29
CA LYS A 41 -15.15 -19.24 28.33
C LYS A 41 -14.72 -20.09 27.13
N TYR A 42 -14.84 -21.42 27.24
CA TYR A 42 -14.42 -22.39 26.24
C TYR A 42 -15.60 -23.21 25.69
N GLY A 43 -16.81 -22.71 25.92
CA GLY A 43 -18.06 -23.35 25.54
C GLY A 43 -18.18 -23.52 24.04
N TRP A 44 -18.58 -24.71 23.60
CA TRP A 44 -18.74 -25.02 22.18
C TRP A 44 -20.03 -25.79 21.93
N ASN A 45 -20.54 -25.68 20.71
CA ASN A 45 -21.69 -26.43 20.23
C ASN A 45 -21.52 -26.81 18.75
N ILE A 46 -22.56 -27.40 18.17
CA ILE A 46 -22.59 -27.76 16.75
C ILE A 46 -23.39 -26.70 15.99
N ASP A 47 -22.80 -26.18 14.93
CA ASP A 47 -23.44 -25.27 13.99
C ASP A 47 -23.68 -25.96 12.63
N HIS A 48 -24.66 -25.47 11.88
CA HIS A 48 -24.91 -25.85 10.50
C HIS A 48 -24.17 -24.92 9.54
N ILE A 49 -23.26 -25.46 8.72
CA ILE A 49 -22.53 -24.67 7.72
C ILE A 49 -23.52 -23.98 6.77
N LEU A 50 -24.40 -24.75 6.12
CA LEU A 50 -25.62 -24.22 5.50
C LEU A 50 -26.73 -24.16 6.55
N PRO A 51 -27.28 -22.99 6.89
CA PRO A 51 -28.29 -22.86 7.94
C PRO A 51 -29.58 -23.64 7.65
N LYS A 52 -30.26 -24.12 8.70
CA LYS A 52 -31.58 -24.79 8.58
C LYS A 52 -32.62 -23.91 7.87
N SER A 53 -32.59 -22.60 8.10
CA SER A 53 -33.43 -21.62 7.40
C SER A 53 -33.25 -21.60 5.88
N ARG A 54 -32.16 -22.20 5.38
CA ARG A 54 -31.84 -22.37 3.96
C ARG A 54 -31.81 -23.84 3.53
N ASN A 55 -32.62 -24.69 4.16
CA ASN A 55 -32.69 -26.14 3.91
C ASN A 55 -31.39 -26.90 4.23
N GLY A 56 -30.56 -26.37 5.13
CA GLY A 56 -29.45 -27.09 5.73
C GLY A 56 -29.90 -28.38 6.40
N LYS A 57 -29.23 -29.49 6.09
CA LYS A 57 -29.54 -30.81 6.63
C LYS A 57 -28.68 -31.10 7.86
N ASP A 58 -29.16 -32.00 8.72
CA ASP A 58 -28.39 -32.55 9.85
C ASP A 58 -27.38 -33.63 9.39
N SER A 59 -26.85 -33.53 8.17
CA SER A 59 -25.81 -34.42 7.66
C SER A 59 -24.46 -34.04 8.25
N GLU A 60 -23.60 -35.03 8.50
CA GLU A 60 -22.28 -34.82 9.14
C GLU A 60 -21.43 -33.76 8.42
N HIS A 61 -21.43 -33.75 7.08
CA HIS A 61 -20.70 -32.76 6.26
C HIS A 61 -21.27 -31.33 6.30
N ASN A 62 -22.45 -31.12 6.90
CA ASN A 62 -23.05 -29.82 7.09
C ASN A 62 -22.95 -29.35 8.55
N LEU A 63 -22.33 -30.14 9.43
CA LEU A 63 -22.20 -29.86 10.85
C LEU A 63 -20.76 -29.54 11.19
N ILE A 64 -20.54 -28.48 11.96
CA ILE A 64 -19.21 -28.06 12.39
C ILE A 64 -19.19 -27.80 13.90
N ILE A 65 -18.09 -28.19 14.54
CA ILE A 65 -17.82 -27.86 15.94
C ILE A 65 -17.28 -26.42 15.98
N THR A 66 -17.91 -25.57 16.79
CA THR A 66 -17.51 -24.17 16.89
C THR A 66 -17.77 -23.62 18.29
N HIS A 67 -17.05 -22.56 18.66
CA HIS A 67 -17.31 -21.85 19.90
C HIS A 67 -18.72 -21.26 19.89
N ILE A 68 -19.40 -21.27 21.04
CA ILE A 68 -20.81 -20.80 21.13
C ILE A 68 -20.95 -19.36 20.64
N ILE A 69 -20.02 -18.47 21.02
CA ILE A 69 -20.00 -17.07 20.54
C ILE A 69 -19.82 -17.00 19.02
N THR A 70 -18.92 -17.81 18.43
CA THR A 70 -18.73 -17.87 16.97
C THR A 70 -20.01 -18.34 16.27
N ASN A 71 -20.70 -19.34 16.83
CA ASN A 71 -21.99 -19.80 16.33
C ASN A 71 -23.04 -18.68 16.41
N ASP A 72 -23.16 -18.00 17.55
CA ASP A 72 -24.11 -16.90 17.73
C ASP A 72 -23.79 -15.72 16.77
N GLU A 73 -22.51 -15.42 16.52
CA GLU A 73 -22.06 -14.41 15.55
C GLU A 73 -22.43 -14.78 14.10
N LYS A 74 -22.27 -16.06 13.72
CA LYS A 74 -22.68 -16.55 12.40
C LYS A 74 -24.20 -16.58 12.26
N GLY A 75 -24.89 -17.23 13.19
CA GLY A 75 -26.33 -17.47 13.14
C GLY A 75 -26.80 -18.04 11.79
N ASN A 76 -27.82 -17.41 11.21
CA ASN A 76 -28.38 -17.77 9.91
C ASN A 76 -27.74 -17.03 8.71
N LYS A 77 -26.63 -16.32 8.91
CA LYS A 77 -26.00 -15.52 7.85
C LYS A 77 -25.38 -16.43 6.78
N PHE A 78 -25.63 -16.08 5.52
CA PHE A 78 -25.11 -16.79 4.34
C PHE A 78 -25.21 -15.84 3.12
N PRO A 79 -24.23 -15.84 2.19
CA PRO A 79 -23.02 -16.68 2.20
C PRO A 79 -21.90 -16.11 3.07
N THR A 80 -21.99 -14.88 3.55
CA THR A 80 -20.90 -14.18 4.25
C THR A 80 -21.31 -13.82 5.67
N PHE A 81 -20.37 -13.89 6.60
CA PHE A 81 -20.54 -13.47 8.00
C PHE A 81 -19.22 -12.99 8.60
N ASN A 82 -19.28 -12.31 9.75
CA ASN A 82 -18.10 -11.94 10.53
C ASN A 82 -18.14 -12.72 11.85
N ALA A 83 -17.00 -13.28 12.25
CA ALA A 83 -16.82 -13.89 13.55
C ALA A 83 -15.42 -13.60 14.08
N ASN A 84 -15.30 -13.29 15.37
CA ASN A 84 -14.04 -12.95 16.03
C ASN A 84 -13.20 -11.87 15.32
N GLY A 85 -13.84 -10.92 14.63
CA GLY A 85 -13.17 -9.85 13.87
C GLY A 85 -12.77 -10.24 12.44
N THR A 86 -12.92 -11.51 12.05
CA THR A 86 -12.59 -12.02 10.72
C THR A 86 -13.84 -12.21 9.87
N VAL A 87 -13.76 -11.89 8.57
CA VAL A 87 -14.86 -12.12 7.62
C VAL A 87 -14.70 -13.51 7.00
N PHE A 88 -15.79 -14.28 6.92
CA PHE A 88 -15.81 -15.62 6.36
C PHE A 88 -16.84 -15.74 5.24
N ASN A 89 -16.54 -16.58 4.26
CA ASN A 89 -17.45 -16.99 3.18
C ASN A 89 -17.78 -18.48 3.30
N ILE A 90 -19.05 -18.80 3.09
CA ILE A 90 -19.56 -20.16 2.95
C ILE A 90 -19.61 -20.46 1.45
N ILE A 91 -18.72 -21.34 1.00
CA ILE A 91 -18.61 -21.72 -0.42
C ILE A 91 -19.14 -23.13 -0.64
N LYS A 92 -19.73 -23.38 -1.81
CA LYS A 92 -20.15 -24.72 -2.21
C LYS A 92 -18.96 -25.45 -2.86
N VAL A 93 -18.55 -26.58 -2.29
CA VAL A 93 -17.48 -27.42 -2.82
C VAL A 93 -18.10 -28.77 -3.21
N GLN A 94 -18.20 -29.03 -4.51
CA GLN A 94 -18.89 -30.21 -5.05
C GLN A 94 -20.32 -30.37 -4.47
N ASN A 95 -20.48 -31.29 -3.51
CA ASN A 95 -21.76 -31.68 -2.92
C ASN A 95 -21.95 -31.19 -1.46
N HIS A 96 -21.01 -30.42 -0.89
CA HIS A 96 -21.11 -29.86 0.47
C HIS A 96 -20.74 -28.37 0.51
N TYR A 97 -20.81 -27.78 1.70
CA TYR A 97 -20.43 -26.39 1.96
C TYR A 97 -19.24 -26.33 2.91
N GLU A 98 -18.36 -25.37 2.71
CA GLU A 98 -17.19 -25.12 3.55
C GLU A 98 -17.15 -23.65 3.98
N ILE A 99 -16.71 -23.40 5.22
CA ILE A 99 -16.42 -22.05 5.72
C ILE A 99 -14.95 -21.75 5.40
N LYS A 100 -14.68 -20.66 4.71
CA LYS A 100 -13.33 -20.16 4.45
C LYS A 100 -13.21 -18.72 4.91
N GLU A 101 -12.09 -18.40 5.53
CA GLU A 101 -11.72 -17.00 5.77
C GLU A 101 -11.74 -16.27 4.43
N LYS A 102 -12.37 -15.09 4.41
CA LYS A 102 -12.36 -14.21 3.24
C LYS A 102 -10.99 -13.58 3.17
N ILE A 103 -10.08 -14.25 2.47
CA ILE A 103 -8.79 -13.69 2.13
C ILE A 103 -9.00 -12.83 0.86
N ASP A 104 -8.87 -11.51 0.98
CA ASP A 104 -8.90 -10.56 -0.15
C ASP A 104 -7.59 -10.67 -0.98
N TYR A 105 -7.35 -11.84 -1.57
CA TYR A 105 -6.44 -11.94 -2.72
C TYR A 105 -7.28 -12.14 -3.98
N ASP A 106 -6.99 -11.36 -5.01
CA ASP A 106 -7.53 -11.59 -6.35
C ASP A 106 -7.09 -12.99 -6.82
N ASN A 107 -8.01 -13.96 -6.78
CA ASN A 107 -7.73 -15.31 -7.28
C ASN A 107 -7.73 -15.29 -8.81
N PHE A 108 -6.60 -14.98 -9.42
CA PHE A 108 -6.43 -14.96 -10.87
C PHE A 108 -6.54 -16.35 -11.54
N PHE A 109 -6.62 -17.45 -10.78
CA PHE A 109 -7.03 -18.75 -11.33
C PHE A 109 -8.54 -18.82 -11.61
N ASP A 110 -9.34 -17.91 -11.05
CA ASP A 110 -10.70 -17.67 -11.53
C ASP A 110 -10.64 -16.75 -12.77
N PRO A 111 -10.99 -17.25 -13.97
CA PRO A 111 -10.92 -16.46 -15.19
C PRO A 111 -11.82 -15.22 -15.14
N LYS A 112 -12.90 -15.21 -14.36
CA LYS A 112 -13.76 -14.03 -14.21
C LYS A 112 -13.06 -12.91 -13.44
N ILE A 113 -12.33 -13.26 -12.37
CA ILE A 113 -11.57 -12.28 -11.59
C ILE A 113 -10.47 -11.67 -12.48
N GLY A 114 -9.74 -12.52 -13.22
CA GLY A 114 -8.72 -12.05 -14.17
C GLY A 114 -9.27 -11.17 -15.28
N ILE A 115 -10.36 -11.57 -15.94
CA ILE A 115 -11.01 -10.77 -16.98
C ILE A 115 -11.53 -9.45 -16.42
N ASN A 116 -12.21 -9.47 -15.26
CA ASN A 116 -12.74 -8.25 -14.65
C ASN A 116 -11.63 -7.27 -14.27
N PHE A 117 -10.53 -7.75 -13.71
CA PHE A 117 -9.35 -6.92 -13.44
C PHE A 117 -8.81 -6.31 -14.74
N PHE A 118 -8.58 -7.13 -15.78
CA PHE A 118 -8.09 -6.65 -17.07
C PHE A 118 -9.01 -5.57 -17.68
N GLU A 119 -10.32 -5.79 -17.70
CA GLU A 119 -11.30 -4.82 -18.19
C GLU A 119 -11.29 -3.53 -17.36
N SER A 120 -11.12 -3.62 -16.04
CA SER A 120 -11.04 -2.43 -15.16
C SER A 120 -9.85 -1.53 -15.46
N ARG A 121 -8.74 -2.09 -15.98
CA ARG A 121 -7.52 -1.32 -16.32
C ARG A 121 -7.60 -0.62 -17.68
N LYS A 122 -8.47 -1.06 -18.60
CA LYS A 122 -8.52 -0.51 -19.97
C LYS A 122 -8.82 0.99 -20.06
N ASN A 123 -9.58 1.51 -19.11
CA ASN A 123 -10.01 2.91 -19.10
C ASN A 123 -9.33 3.72 -17.98
N GLU A 124 -8.39 3.13 -17.26
CA GLU A 124 -7.71 3.79 -16.16
C GLU A 124 -6.78 4.87 -16.73
N ARG A 125 -6.88 6.07 -16.19
CA ARG A 125 -5.98 7.18 -16.51
C ARG A 125 -4.96 7.28 -15.39
N TYR A 126 -3.72 7.53 -15.75
CA TYR A 126 -2.65 7.61 -14.78
C TYR A 126 -2.01 8.99 -14.79
N PHE A 127 -1.76 9.50 -13.59
CA PHE A 127 -0.95 10.68 -13.39
C PHE A 127 0.31 10.26 -12.65
N TYR A 128 1.46 10.51 -13.25
CA TYR A 128 2.74 10.14 -12.66
C TYR A 128 3.64 11.36 -12.54
N GLY A 129 4.55 11.29 -11.58
CA GLY A 129 5.62 12.23 -11.37
C GLY A 129 6.97 11.59 -11.66
N ILE A 130 7.87 12.39 -12.19
CA ILE A 130 9.30 12.07 -12.29
C ILE A 130 10.05 13.15 -11.54
N ILE A 131 10.85 12.75 -10.56
CA ILE A 131 11.75 13.64 -9.84
C ILE A 131 13.18 13.29 -10.24
N LYS A 132 13.89 14.24 -10.84
CA LYS A 132 15.32 14.10 -11.16
C LYS A 132 16.15 15.01 -10.27
N ILE A 133 17.08 14.45 -9.52
CA ILE A 133 18.01 15.19 -8.67
C ILE A 133 19.41 15.03 -9.24
N ARG A 134 19.96 16.13 -9.77
CA ARG A 134 21.33 16.16 -10.31
C ARG A 134 22.25 16.83 -9.32
N ILE A 135 23.39 16.20 -9.00
CA ILE A 135 24.33 16.69 -7.99
C ILE A 135 25.75 16.60 -8.55
N ARG A 136 26.50 17.70 -8.50
CA ARG A 136 27.88 17.79 -9.02
C ARG A 136 28.91 17.76 -7.88
N ASN A 137 30.03 17.06 -8.14
CA ASN A 137 31.19 16.96 -7.26
C ASN A 137 30.85 16.53 -5.82
N VAL A 138 30.13 15.42 -5.69
CA VAL A 138 29.75 14.84 -4.38
C VAL A 138 30.99 14.28 -3.67
N LYS A 139 31.26 14.76 -2.45
CA LYS A 139 32.35 14.26 -1.58
C LYS A 139 31.91 13.18 -0.60
N GLU A 140 30.63 13.17 -0.21
CA GLU A 140 30.05 12.22 0.74
C GLU A 140 28.82 11.54 0.12
N PHE A 141 28.88 10.22 -0.01
CA PHE A 141 27.85 9.43 -0.70
C PHE A 141 26.65 9.09 0.20
N ALA A 142 26.73 9.35 1.52
CA ALA A 142 25.56 9.23 2.41
C ALA A 142 24.36 10.11 1.98
N ILE A 143 24.58 11.12 1.13
CA ILE A 143 23.52 11.93 0.51
C ILE A 143 22.54 11.06 -0.30
N TYR A 144 23.02 10.00 -0.96
CA TYR A 144 22.15 9.12 -1.75
C TYR A 144 21.19 8.33 -0.86
N ASP A 145 21.69 7.79 0.25
CA ASP A 145 20.88 7.04 1.21
C ASP A 145 19.87 7.97 1.89
N PHE A 146 20.28 9.20 2.20
CA PHE A 146 19.40 10.23 2.73
C PHE A 146 18.23 10.54 1.76
N ILE A 147 18.53 10.78 0.48
CA ILE A 147 17.51 11.05 -0.55
C ILE A 147 16.61 9.82 -0.72
N LYS A 148 17.18 8.61 -0.84
CA LYS A 148 16.40 7.37 -0.93
C LYS A 148 15.48 7.19 0.28
N LYS A 149 15.92 7.60 1.47
CA LYS A 149 15.08 7.51 2.68
C LYS A 149 13.87 8.44 2.62
N ILE A 150 14.02 9.64 2.06
CA ILE A 150 12.90 10.57 1.83
C ILE A 150 11.89 9.96 0.83
N PHE A 151 12.37 9.21 -0.16
CA PHE A 151 11.54 8.59 -1.22
C PHE A 151 11.44 7.06 -1.13
N GLN A 152 11.47 6.49 0.08
CA GLN A 152 11.71 5.05 0.32
C GLN A 152 10.73 4.06 -0.35
N ASN A 153 9.56 4.51 -0.80
CA ASN A 153 8.55 3.67 -1.46
C ASN A 153 8.60 3.79 -3.00
N ASN A 154 9.52 4.59 -3.54
CA ASN A 154 9.56 4.90 -4.96
C ASN A 154 10.70 4.16 -5.66
N GLU A 155 10.40 3.70 -6.87
CA GLU A 155 11.41 3.19 -7.78
C GLU A 155 12.44 4.28 -8.05
N THR A 156 13.70 3.99 -7.77
CA THR A 156 14.81 4.96 -7.81
C THR A 156 15.97 4.38 -8.60
N THR A 157 16.43 5.11 -9.61
CA THR A 157 17.64 4.80 -10.38
C THR A 157 18.71 5.86 -10.14
N ILE A 158 19.98 5.48 -10.32
CA ILE A 158 21.12 6.38 -10.18
C ILE A 158 22.04 6.21 -11.38
N GLU A 159 22.40 7.32 -12.01
CA GLU A 159 23.29 7.37 -13.16
C GLU A 159 24.42 8.37 -12.91
N LYS A 160 25.61 8.09 -13.45
CA LYS A 160 26.80 8.93 -13.29
C LYS A 160 27.19 9.56 -14.63
N TYR A 161 27.37 10.87 -14.62
CA TYR A 161 27.74 11.69 -15.77
C TYR A 161 28.98 12.53 -15.45
N TYR A 162 30.18 12.05 -15.81
CA TYR A 162 31.46 12.71 -15.50
C TYR A 162 31.60 13.07 -14.00
N TYR A 163 31.33 14.33 -13.66
CA TYR A 163 31.40 14.92 -12.32
C TYR A 163 30.03 15.02 -11.63
N GLU A 164 28.98 14.51 -12.25
CA GLU A 164 27.60 14.60 -11.80
C GLU A 164 27.00 13.22 -11.55
N TYR A 165 26.03 13.18 -10.66
CA TYR A 165 25.15 12.04 -10.47
C TYR A 165 23.71 12.50 -10.63
N GLU A 166 22.92 11.73 -11.36
CA GLU A 166 21.48 11.91 -11.48
C GLU A 166 20.78 10.80 -10.70
N ILE A 167 19.87 11.19 -9.81
CA ILE A 167 18.97 10.30 -9.10
C ILE A 167 17.59 10.51 -9.73
N THR A 168 17.02 9.49 -10.35
CA THR A 168 15.67 9.54 -10.91
C THR A 168 14.73 8.75 -10.01
N ILE A 169 13.69 9.42 -9.52
CA ILE A 169 12.65 8.86 -8.66
C ILE A 169 11.34 8.89 -9.44
N LYS A 170 10.72 7.72 -9.58
CA LYS A 170 9.42 7.56 -10.21
C LYS A 170 8.34 7.47 -9.15
N THR A 171 7.36 8.37 -9.22
CA THR A 171 6.26 8.34 -8.26
C THR A 171 5.33 7.16 -8.54
N GLU A 172 4.51 6.82 -7.54
CA GLU A 172 3.30 6.03 -7.77
C GLU A 172 2.27 6.87 -8.54
N ASN A 173 1.10 6.28 -8.84
CA ASN A 173 -0.01 7.04 -9.41
C ASN A 173 -0.42 8.16 -8.44
N LEU A 174 -0.62 9.38 -8.94
CA LEU A 174 -0.94 10.59 -8.16
C LEU A 174 -2.37 11.07 -8.48
N PRO A 175 -3.41 10.36 -8.02
CA PRO A 175 -4.79 10.66 -8.39
C PRO A 175 -5.30 12.00 -7.83
N THR A 176 -4.67 12.55 -6.79
CA THR A 176 -5.12 13.77 -6.12
C THR A 176 -4.05 14.87 -6.08
N LYS A 177 -4.50 16.12 -5.95
CA LYS A 177 -3.60 17.27 -5.73
C LYS A 177 -2.75 17.12 -4.47
N ASN A 178 -3.28 16.47 -3.43
CA ASN A 178 -2.54 16.21 -2.19
C ASN A 178 -1.36 15.25 -2.41
N ASP A 179 -1.53 14.26 -3.30
CA ASP A 179 -0.46 13.33 -3.64
C ASP A 179 0.70 14.09 -4.31
N ILE A 180 0.37 14.95 -5.27
CA ILE A 180 1.36 15.76 -6.00
C ILE A 180 2.03 16.76 -5.04
N GLN A 181 1.26 17.42 -4.17
CA GLN A 181 1.78 18.35 -3.16
C GLN A 181 2.80 17.67 -2.24
N LYS A 182 2.52 16.46 -1.77
CA LYS A 182 3.45 15.72 -0.89
C LYS A 182 4.82 15.49 -1.56
N TYR A 183 4.83 15.21 -2.86
CA TYR A 183 6.08 15.07 -3.61
C TYR A 183 6.79 16.41 -3.82
N LEU A 184 6.04 17.49 -4.02
CA LEU A 184 6.62 18.84 -4.07
C LEU A 184 7.24 19.23 -2.72
N ASP A 185 6.54 18.96 -1.61
CA ASP A 185 7.03 19.22 -0.25
C ASP A 185 8.32 18.44 0.05
N ASN A 186 8.41 17.20 -0.44
CA ASN A 186 9.64 16.40 -0.37
C ASN A 186 10.77 17.01 -1.21
N CYS A 187 10.47 17.57 -2.39
CA CYS A 187 11.46 18.29 -3.19
C CYS A 187 11.97 19.54 -2.46
N VAL A 188 11.08 20.30 -1.79
CA VAL A 188 11.45 21.46 -0.95
C VAL A 188 12.31 21.03 0.24
N LEU A 189 12.00 19.88 0.85
CA LEU A 189 12.80 19.30 1.93
C LEU A 189 14.22 18.99 1.44
N VAL A 190 14.34 18.27 0.32
CA VAL A 190 15.64 17.95 -0.29
C VAL A 190 16.39 19.22 -0.69
N ASN A 191 15.72 20.21 -1.29
CA ASN A 191 16.33 21.50 -1.65
C ASN A 191 16.95 22.19 -0.42
N THR A 192 16.23 22.18 0.71
CA THR A 192 16.69 22.75 1.98
C THR A 192 17.99 22.07 2.46
N TYR A 193 18.05 20.75 2.44
CA TYR A 193 19.25 19.99 2.83
C TYR A 193 20.40 20.10 1.84
N LEU A 194 20.14 20.07 0.52
CA LEU A 194 21.18 20.21 -0.50
C LEU A 194 21.82 21.60 -0.44
N LYS A 195 21.03 22.65 -0.16
CA LYS A 195 21.55 24.00 0.13
C LYS A 195 22.53 23.98 1.31
N TYR A 196 22.15 23.32 2.41
CA TYR A 196 23.03 23.16 3.57
C TYR A 196 24.32 22.38 3.24
N PHE A 197 24.22 21.24 2.54
CA PHE A 197 25.39 20.43 2.15
C PHE A 197 26.33 21.16 1.20
N ARG A 198 25.79 21.98 0.30
CA ARG A 198 26.56 22.88 -0.56
C ARG A 198 27.34 23.90 0.26
N ASN A 199 26.69 24.55 1.24
CA ASN A 199 27.35 25.51 2.12
C ASN A 199 28.47 24.88 2.97
N LYS A 200 28.37 23.58 3.28
CA LYS A 200 29.42 22.80 3.94
C LYS A 200 30.45 22.21 2.97
N ASN A 201 30.44 22.60 1.68
CA ASN A 201 31.34 22.11 0.63
C ASN A 201 31.31 20.58 0.43
N ILE A 202 30.19 19.92 0.76
CA ILE A 202 30.01 18.47 0.54
C ILE A 202 29.65 18.19 -0.93
N ILE A 203 28.93 19.11 -1.56
CA ILE A 203 28.58 19.12 -2.99
C ILE A 203 28.93 20.49 -3.58
N TYR A 204 29.15 20.57 -4.90
CA TYR A 204 29.46 21.84 -5.56
C TYR A 204 28.19 22.58 -6.00
N SER A 205 27.27 21.88 -6.66
CA SER A 205 26.00 22.43 -7.11
C SER A 205 24.99 21.31 -7.36
N TYR A 206 23.71 21.67 -7.45
CA TYR A 206 22.64 20.72 -7.71
C TYR A 206 21.46 21.32 -8.47
N CYS A 207 20.56 20.47 -8.96
CA CYS A 207 19.23 20.83 -9.44
C CYS A 207 18.23 19.74 -9.05
N ILE A 208 16.99 20.14 -8.82
CA ILE A 208 15.87 19.23 -8.64
C ILE A 208 14.84 19.54 -9.72
N TYR A 209 14.41 18.55 -10.48
CA TYR A 209 13.33 18.67 -11.44
C TYR A 209 12.17 17.82 -10.93
N PHE A 210 10.96 18.38 -10.86
CA PHE A 210 9.75 17.62 -10.58
C PHE A 210 8.73 17.85 -11.69
N TYR A 211 8.55 16.83 -12.53
CA TYR A 211 7.66 16.88 -13.68
C TYR A 211 6.49 15.93 -13.50
N GLY A 212 5.28 16.46 -13.62
CA GLY A 212 4.04 15.71 -13.65
C GLY A 212 3.68 15.37 -15.08
N TYR A 213 3.09 14.20 -15.28
CA TYR A 213 2.66 13.72 -16.58
C TYR A 213 1.32 13.02 -16.47
N TYR A 214 0.55 13.10 -17.55
CA TYR A 214 -0.73 12.44 -17.69
C TYR A 214 -0.68 11.48 -18.86
N PHE A 215 -0.95 10.20 -18.59
CA PHE A 215 -0.90 9.13 -19.58
C PHE A 215 -2.18 8.29 -19.58
N ASN A 216 -2.52 7.77 -20.76
CA ASN A 216 -3.66 6.89 -20.96
C ASN A 216 -3.36 5.43 -20.61
N ASN A 217 -2.08 5.08 -20.44
CA ASN A 217 -1.62 3.78 -20.00
C ASN A 217 -0.19 3.89 -19.43
N LEU A 218 0.21 2.85 -18.69
CA LEU A 218 1.54 2.75 -18.08
C LEU A 218 2.70 2.66 -19.09
N ILE A 219 2.47 2.10 -20.27
CA ILE A 219 3.53 1.88 -21.27
C ILE A 219 4.00 3.22 -21.85
N ASP A 220 3.08 4.14 -22.15
CA ASP A 220 3.41 5.47 -22.64
C ASP A 220 4.28 6.24 -21.63
N PHE A 221 4.01 6.07 -20.33
CA PHE A 221 4.83 6.62 -19.26
C PHE A 221 6.26 6.06 -19.29
N GLU A 222 6.41 4.73 -19.37
CA GLU A 222 7.73 4.07 -19.44
C GLU A 222 8.53 4.44 -20.70
N ILE A 223 7.87 4.60 -21.84
CA ILE A 223 8.51 5.04 -23.09
C ILE A 223 8.96 6.49 -22.94
N SER A 224 8.10 7.36 -22.40
CA SER A 224 8.42 8.77 -22.19
C SER A 224 9.62 8.97 -21.28
N LEU A 225 9.83 8.10 -20.28
CA LEU A 225 11.01 8.12 -19.40
C LEU A 225 12.32 7.88 -20.16
N LYS A 226 12.30 6.98 -21.15
CA LYS A 226 13.47 6.60 -21.96
C LYS A 226 13.76 7.60 -23.07
N GLU A 227 12.71 8.20 -23.65
CA GLU A 227 12.84 9.17 -24.73
C GLU A 227 13.14 10.59 -24.20
N ASN A 228 12.58 10.93 -23.04
CA ASN A 228 12.92 12.15 -22.29
C ASN A 228 14.12 11.90 -21.37
N ASP A 229 15.20 11.38 -21.95
CA ASP A 229 16.53 11.87 -21.59
C ASP A 229 16.49 13.38 -21.85
N ILE A 230 16.00 14.11 -20.85
CA ILE A 230 15.99 15.55 -20.80
C ILE A 230 17.47 15.93 -20.90
N LYS A 231 17.91 16.11 -22.14
CA LYS A 231 19.13 16.77 -22.55
C LYS A 231 19.02 18.26 -22.22
N ASP A 232 18.50 18.59 -21.04
CA ASP A 232 18.73 19.88 -20.43
C ASP A 232 20.19 19.86 -19.98
N MET A 233 21.05 20.16 -20.94
CA MET A 233 22.39 20.69 -20.76
C MET A 233 22.31 22.08 -20.08
N LEU A 234 21.46 22.23 -19.07
CA LEU A 234 21.36 23.43 -18.27
C LEU A 234 22.36 23.34 -17.13
N TYR A 235 22.99 24.48 -16.87
CA TYR A 235 23.84 24.67 -15.71
C TYR A 235 23.05 24.36 -14.44
N LEU A 236 23.65 23.59 -13.54
CA LEU A 236 23.08 23.37 -12.21
C LEU A 236 22.95 24.73 -11.50
N ASN A 237 21.74 25.08 -11.09
CA ASN A 237 21.36 26.43 -10.64
C ASN A 237 20.93 26.46 -9.16
N ASP A 238 21.16 25.38 -8.42
CA ASP A 238 20.87 25.25 -6.99
C ASP A 238 19.39 25.56 -6.67
N SER A 239 18.48 25.01 -7.50
CA SER A 239 17.05 25.25 -7.36
C SER A 239 16.18 24.06 -7.79
N ILE A 240 14.88 24.18 -7.49
CA ILE A 240 13.84 23.28 -7.98
C ILE A 240 13.24 23.86 -9.25
N THR A 241 12.96 22.99 -10.23
CA THR A 241 12.24 23.31 -11.45
C THR A 241 11.02 22.40 -11.56
N ILE A 242 9.85 22.96 -11.81
CA ILE A 242 8.58 22.23 -11.94
C ILE A 242 7.94 22.50 -13.31
N ASN A 243 7.11 21.59 -13.83
CA ASN A 243 6.34 21.84 -15.06
C ASN A 243 4.90 22.32 -14.77
N ASP A 244 4.16 22.66 -15.83
CA ASP A 244 2.77 23.12 -15.75
C ASP A 244 1.88 22.19 -14.91
N LEU A 245 2.03 20.88 -15.09
CA LEU A 245 1.19 19.89 -14.42
C LEU A 245 1.44 19.84 -12.91
N VAL A 246 2.67 20.06 -12.44
CA VAL A 246 2.96 20.20 -11.01
C VAL A 246 2.46 21.56 -10.51
N LEU A 247 2.67 22.63 -11.28
CA LEU A 247 2.26 23.99 -10.92
C LEU A 247 0.76 24.06 -10.59
N ILE A 248 -0.11 23.68 -11.54
CA ILE A 248 -1.58 23.83 -11.40
C ILE A 248 -2.22 22.87 -10.37
N ASN A 249 -1.47 21.85 -9.94
CA ASN A 249 -1.95 20.84 -9.02
C ASN A 249 -1.36 20.97 -7.61
N THR A 250 -0.62 22.03 -7.33
CA THR A 250 0.01 22.28 -6.01
C THR A 250 -0.21 23.71 -5.54
N SER A 251 0.28 24.04 -4.34
CA SER A 251 0.30 25.41 -3.82
C SER A 251 1.15 26.36 -4.67
N ALA A 252 2.05 25.81 -5.49
CA ALA A 252 2.96 26.57 -6.35
C ALA A 252 2.21 27.53 -7.29
N GLU A 253 1.01 27.18 -7.77
CA GLU A 253 0.17 28.06 -8.60
C GLU A 253 -0.08 29.43 -7.95
N LYS A 254 -0.28 29.46 -6.63
CA LYS A 254 -0.56 30.70 -5.88
C LYS A 254 0.72 31.46 -5.52
N GLU A 255 1.82 30.74 -5.38
CA GLU A 255 3.11 31.24 -4.92
C GLU A 255 3.90 31.87 -6.07
N LEU A 256 3.87 31.26 -7.25
CA LEU A 256 4.48 31.75 -8.48
C LEU A 256 3.52 32.69 -9.20
N LYS A 257 3.39 33.94 -8.71
CA LYS A 257 2.51 34.98 -9.29
C LYS A 257 2.94 35.52 -10.67
N THR A 258 3.71 34.78 -11.46
CA THR A 258 4.32 35.25 -12.73
C THR A 258 3.82 34.48 -13.95
N HIS A 259 3.38 35.22 -14.97
CA HIS A 259 3.03 34.76 -16.32
C HIS A 259 4.30 34.43 -17.13
N ALA A 260 5.17 33.56 -16.61
CA ALA A 260 6.33 33.10 -17.38
C ALA A 260 5.85 32.08 -18.42
N PHE A 261 5.79 32.49 -19.69
CA PHE A 261 5.56 31.58 -20.81
C PHE A 261 6.80 30.69 -21.01
N GLY A 262 6.74 29.45 -20.53
CA GLY A 262 7.74 28.41 -20.73
C GLY A 262 7.24 27.07 -20.19
N PRO A 263 7.78 25.92 -20.66
CA PRO A 263 7.31 24.59 -20.23
C PRO A 263 7.65 24.26 -18.76
N THR A 264 8.48 25.08 -18.11
CA THR A 264 9.00 24.86 -16.76
C THR A 264 9.15 26.16 -15.97
N TYR A 265 9.07 26.05 -14.64
CA TYR A 265 9.07 27.16 -13.69
C TYR A 265 10.11 26.92 -12.60
N ASN A 266 10.88 27.95 -12.27
CA ASN A 266 11.78 27.92 -11.11
C ASN A 266 10.97 28.04 -9.82
N TYR A 267 11.09 27.06 -8.94
CA TYR A 267 10.39 26.97 -7.66
C TYR A 267 11.38 26.83 -6.51
N ASN A 268 12.33 27.77 -6.38
CA ASN A 268 13.41 27.71 -5.39
C ASN A 268 12.98 27.99 -3.94
N TYR A 269 12.04 27.20 -3.42
CA TYR A 269 11.56 27.27 -2.05
C TYR A 269 12.37 26.36 -1.12
N ILE A 270 12.43 26.76 0.15
CA ILE A 270 13.06 26.01 1.24
C ILE A 270 12.18 26.10 2.49
N TYR A 271 12.39 25.19 3.44
CA TYR A 271 11.82 25.31 4.79
C TYR A 271 12.71 26.23 5.63
N THR A 272 12.33 27.50 5.76
CA THR A 272 13.15 28.53 6.43
C THR A 272 13.50 28.17 7.87
N LYS A 273 12.53 27.71 8.67
CA LYS A 273 12.79 27.29 10.05
C LYS A 273 13.80 26.13 10.13
N LEU A 274 13.69 25.16 9.21
CA LEU A 274 14.65 24.06 9.14
C LEU A 274 16.02 24.54 8.68
N GLU A 275 16.09 25.48 7.73
CA GLU A 275 17.35 26.10 7.32
C GLU A 275 18.05 26.80 8.50
N GLU A 276 17.31 27.55 9.30
CA GLU A 276 17.81 28.21 10.51
C GLU A 276 18.40 27.18 11.48
N GLU A 277 17.64 26.14 11.82
CA GLU A 277 18.10 25.04 12.69
C GLU A 277 19.34 24.33 12.13
N LEU A 278 19.40 24.09 10.81
CA LEU A 278 20.57 23.50 10.15
C LEU A 278 21.80 24.41 10.22
N SER A 279 21.60 25.72 10.15
CA SER A 279 22.69 26.70 10.19
C SER A 279 23.38 26.74 11.56
N GLU A 280 22.64 26.45 12.63
CA GLU A 280 23.16 26.32 13.99
C GLU A 280 23.93 24.99 14.21
N LEU A 281 23.67 23.98 13.37
CA LEU A 281 24.38 22.72 13.43
C LEU A 281 25.78 22.84 12.84
N ASN A 282 26.79 22.83 13.73
CA ASN A 282 28.17 22.63 13.33
C ASN A 282 28.40 21.16 13.00
N PHE A 283 28.34 20.81 11.71
CA PHE A 283 29.01 19.62 11.19
C PHE A 283 30.54 19.82 11.29
N ASN A 284 31.06 19.72 12.51
CA ASN A 284 32.49 19.57 12.75
C ASN A 284 32.79 18.07 12.61
N LYS A 285 33.34 17.68 11.47
CA LYS A 285 34.22 16.51 11.38
C LYS A 285 35.64 17.02 11.28
#